data_AF-A0A2V8IID5-F1
#
_entry.id   AF-A0A2V8IID5-F1
#
_cell.length_a   1.000
_cell.length_b   1.000
_cell.length_c   1.000
_cell.angle_alpha   90.00
_cell.angle_beta   90.00
_cell.angle_gamma   90.00
#
_symmetry.space_group_name_H-M   'P 1'
#
loop_
_entity.id
_entity.type
_entity.pdbx_description
1 polymer ?
#
loop_
_entity_poly.entity_id
_entity_poly.type
_entity_poly.pdbx_seq_one_letter_code
_entity_poly.pdbx_strand_id
1 'polypeptide(L)' 'FENRGELLLDHRHEGIDLRIDYAKDTLKNLYTVWTRPVHLRTLFEGKGKLLTYDGEKHLERKTDG' A
#
# COMPACT_ATOMS: atom_id res chain seq x y z
N PHE A 1 3.52 -11.19 0.78
CA PHE A 1 2.15 -11.30 0.25
C PHE A 1 1.99 -12.61 -0.50
N GLU A 2 1.04 -13.45 -0.05
CA GLU A 2 0.61 -14.73 -0.64
C GLU A 2 1.73 -15.66 -1.14
N ASN A 3 2.90 -15.63 -0.48
CA ASN A 3 4.13 -16.33 -0.90
C ASN A 3 4.51 -16.15 -2.37
N ARG A 4 4.08 -15.03 -2.97
CA ARG A 4 4.38 -14.70 -4.34
C ARG A 4 5.67 -13.93 -4.50
N GLY A 5 6.31 -13.41 -3.44
CA GLY A 5 7.51 -12.55 -3.49
C GLY A 5 7.20 -11.08 -3.79
N GLU A 6 5.98 -10.66 -3.49
CA GLU A 6 5.52 -9.27 -3.53
C GLU A 6 5.74 -8.59 -2.16
N LEU A 7 5.97 -7.27 -2.19
CA LEU A 7 6.32 -6.48 -1.01
C LEU A 7 5.07 -5.94 -0.32
N LEU A 8 4.92 -6.17 0.98
CA LEU A 8 3.86 -5.58 1.79
C LEU A 8 4.48 -4.62 2.81
N LEU A 9 4.06 -3.36 2.76
CA LEU A 9 4.33 -2.34 3.75
C LEU A 9 3.17 -2.29 4.73
N ASP A 10 3.51 -2.18 6.01
CA ASP A 10 2.56 -1.97 7.08
C ASP A 10 2.76 -0.56 7.64
N HIS A 11 1.73 0.27 7.55
CA HIS A 11 1.71 1.57 8.19
C HIS A 11 1.21 1.40 9.62
N ARG A 12 2.14 1.50 10.58
CA ARG A 12 1.80 1.67 11.99
C ARG A 12 1.10 3.01 12.18
N HIS A 13 -0.22 2.99 12.18
CA HIS A 13 -1.05 4.18 12.35
C HIS A 13 -0.98 4.67 13.80
N GLU A 14 -0.38 5.84 14.02
CA GLU A 14 -0.27 6.48 15.34
C GLU A 14 -1.26 7.64 15.50
N GLY A 15 -2.44 7.52 14.90
CA GLY A 15 -3.51 8.53 14.96
C GLY A 15 -3.52 9.53 13.81
N ILE A 16 -2.61 9.41 12.85
CA ILE A 16 -2.54 10.28 11.66
C ILE A 16 -2.65 9.42 10.40
N ASP A 17 -3.59 9.78 9.53
CA ASP A 17 -3.77 9.14 8.24
C ASP A 17 -2.66 9.53 7.26
N LEU A 18 -2.27 8.58 6.40
CA LEU A 18 -1.37 8.89 5.29
C LEU A 18 -2.06 9.77 4.25
N ARG A 19 -1.28 10.69 3.72
CA ARG A 19 -1.60 11.39 2.47
C ARG A 19 -1.62 10.38 1.31
N ILE A 20 -2.79 10.20 0.71
CA ILE A 20 -3.02 9.16 -0.31
C ILE A 20 -2.20 9.39 -1.58
N ASP A 21 -1.98 10.64 -1.98
CA ASP A 21 -1.11 11.00 -3.09
C ASP A 21 0.33 10.52 -2.83
N TYR A 22 0.87 10.81 -1.65
CA TYR A 22 2.23 10.38 -1.28
C TYR A 22 2.35 8.87 -1.12
N ALA A 23 1.32 8.21 -0.59
CA ALA A 23 1.27 6.76 -0.51
C ALA A 23 1.35 6.13 -1.91
N LYS A 24 0.61 6.67 -2.89
CA LYS A 24 0.66 6.20 -4.29
C LYS A 24 2.03 6.40 -4.92
N ASP A 25 2.62 7.59 -4.78
CA ASP A 25 3.95 7.87 -5.32
C ASP A 25 5.03 6.99 -4.67
N THR A 26 4.91 6.74 -3.36
CA THR A 26 5.79 5.83 -2.63
C THR A 26 5.71 4.42 -3.20
N LEU A 27 4.51 3.88 -3.42
CA LEU A 27 4.35 2.56 -4.03
C LEU A 27 4.92 2.51 -5.46
N LYS A 28 4.75 3.57 -6.26
CA LYS A 28 5.34 3.64 -7.60
C LYS A 28 6.87 3.56 -7.53
N ASN A 29 7.48 4.36 -6.65
CA ASN A 29 8.93 4.36 -6.46
C ASN A 29 9.43 3.00 -5.94
N LEU A 30 8.73 2.39 -4.99
CA LEU A 30 9.10 1.07 -4.47
C LEU A 30 9.02 -0.01 -5.55
N TYR A 31 8.01 0.03 -6.42
CA TYR A 31 7.94 -0.88 -7.58
C TYR A 31 9.14 -0.72 -8.51
N THR A 32 9.65 0.51 -8.74
CA THR A 32 10.83 0.68 -9.62
C THR A 32 12.07 -0.07 -9.12
N VAL A 33 12.21 -0.23 -7.80
CA VAL A 33 13.34 -0.95 -7.18
C VAL A 33 13.01 -2.43 -6.99
N TRP A 34 11.79 -2.74 -6.54
CA TRP A 34 11.37 -4.10 -6.23
C TRP A 34 10.95 -4.92 -7.46
N THR A 35 10.53 -4.25 -8.54
CA THR A 35 10.11 -4.80 -9.85
C THR A 35 8.91 -5.74 -9.84
N ARG A 36 8.21 -5.82 -8.71
CA ARG A 36 7.04 -6.68 -8.50
C ARG A 36 5.97 -5.90 -7.74
N PRO A 37 4.70 -6.32 -7.78
CA PRO A 37 3.66 -5.60 -7.09
C PRO A 37 3.99 -5.31 -5.62
N VAL A 38 3.61 -4.11 -5.20
CA VAL A 38 3.86 -3.59 -3.87
C VAL A 38 2.53 -3.19 -3.24
N HIS A 39 2.40 -3.46 -1.95
CA HIS A 39 1.18 -3.21 -1.20
C HIS A 39 1.47 -2.35 0.03
N LEU A 40 0.50 -1.54 0.43
CA LEU A 40 0.52 -0.78 1.67
C LEU A 40 -0.78 -1.03 2.42
N ARG A 41 -0.67 -1.64 3.59
CA ARG A 41 -1.75 -1.74 4.56
C ARG A 41 -1.72 -0.52 5.47
N THR A 42 -2.84 0.19 5.57
CA THR A 42 -3.00 1.40 6.38
C THR A 42 -4.43 1.52 6.88
N LEU A 43 -4.64 2.38 7.89
CA LEU A 43 -5.94 2.93 8.22
C LEU A 43 -6.14 4.26 7.49
N PHE A 44 -7.37 4.53 7.06
CA PHE A 44 -7.81 5.81 6.53
C PHE A 44 -9.25 6.07 6.98
N GLU A 45 -9.51 7.21 7.62
CA GLU A 45 -10.79 7.51 8.28
C GLU A 45 -11.28 6.37 9.20
N GLY A 46 -10.33 5.74 9.91
CA GLY A 46 -10.60 4.61 10.80
C GLY A 46 -10.96 3.29 10.10
N LYS A 47 -10.83 3.20 8.77
CA LYS A 47 -11.11 1.99 7.99
C LYS A 47 -9.83 1.38 7.46
N GLY A 48 -9.69 0.06 7.60
CA GLY A 48 -8.60 -0.70 7.01
C GLY A 48 -8.61 -0.61 5.48
N LYS A 49 -7.47 -0.24 4.92
CA LYS A 49 -7.25 -0.16 3.47
C LYS A 49 -5.95 -0.86 3.10
N LEU A 50 -6.01 -1.59 1.98
CA LEU A 50 -4.86 -2.10 1.26
C LEU A 50 -4.76 -1.36 -0.07
N LEU A 51 -3.75 -0.50 -0.17
CA LEU A 51 -3.32 0.09 -1.43
C LEU A 51 -2.35 -0.87 -2.11
N THR A 52 -2.43 -1.00 -3.42
CA THR A 52 -1.53 -1.85 -4.22
C THR A 52 -1.12 -1.09 -5.46
N TYR A 53 0.12 -1.27 -5.90
CA TYR A 53 0.58 -0.87 -7.22
C TYR A 53 1.18 -2.08 -7.93
N ASP A 54 0.66 -2.40 -9.12
CA ASP A 54 1.04 -3.59 -9.89
C ASP A 54 2.09 -3.30 -10.98
N GLY A 55 2.49 -2.04 -11.15
CA GLY A 55 3.38 -1.57 -12.22
C GLY A 55 2.65 -0.72 -13.27
N GLU A 56 1.32 -0.79 -13.33
CA GLU A 56 0.52 0.00 -14.27
C GLU A 56 -0.45 0.93 -13.54
N LYS A 57 -1.12 0.44 -12.50
CA LYS A 57 -2.21 1.15 -11.83
C LYS A 57 -2.22 0.92 -10.33
N HIS A 58 -2.90 1.83 -9.64
CA HIS A 58 -3.22 1.68 -8.22
C HIS A 58 -4.54 0.96 -8.03
N LEU A 59 -4.56 -0.02 -7.13
CA LEU A 59 -5.75 -0.72 -6.67
C LEU A 59 -5.95 -0.45 -5.18
N GLU A 60 -7.21 -0.31 -4.77
CA GLU A 60 -7.59 -0.15 -3.37
C GLU A 60 -8.58 -1.25 -2.99
N ARG A 61 -8.35 -1.90 -1.84
CA ARG A 61 -9.29 -2.87 -1.25
C ARG A 61 -9.49 -2.53 0.21
N LYS A 62 -10.70 -2.79 0.73
CA LYS A 62 -10.94 -2.76 2.17
C LYS A 62 -10.24 -3.95 2.81
N THR A 63 -9.69 -3.75 4.01
CA THR A 63 -9.20 -4.82 4.87
C THR A 63 -9.85 -4.70 6.22
N ASP A 64 -9.95 -5.83 6.92
CA ASP A 64 -10.27 -5.82 8.34
C ASP A 64 -9.12 -5.09 9.06
N GLY A 65 -9.48 -4.12 9.90
CA GLY A 65 -8.56 -3.27 10.65
C GLY A 65 -7.99 -3.98 11.86
#